data_AF-A0A838SDY4-F1
#
_entry.id   AF-A0A838SDY4-F1
#
_cell.length_a   1.000
_cell.length_b   1.000
_cell.length_c   1.000
_cell.angle_alpha   90.00
_cell.angle_beta   90.00
_cell.angle_gamma   90.00
#
_symmetry.space_group_name_H-M   'P 1'
#
loop_
_entity.id
_entity.type
_entity.pdbx_description
1 polymer ?
#
loop_
_entity_poly.entity_id
_entity_poly.type
_entity_poly.pdbx_seq_one_letter_code
_entity_poly.pdbx_strand_id
1 'polypeptide(L)' 'MEYDRPKGKIINITSFNDNDRTKAENKRLLIELELHKLHIGREVVLLEATNEDALRRTHRRYFENASQIGQSVSES' A
#
# COMPACT_ATOMS: atom_id res chain seq x y z
N MET A 1 -4.71 0.99 0.52
CA MET A 1 -4.13 -0.29 0.05
C MET A 1 -4.05 -1.26 1.20
N GLU A 2 -4.33 -2.53 0.95
CA GLU A 2 -4.17 -3.64 1.90
C GLU A 2 -3.01 -4.53 1.45
N TYR A 3 -2.10 -4.85 2.37
CA TYR A 3 -0.85 -5.55 2.10
C TYR A 3 -0.60 -6.68 3.10
N ASP A 4 -0.32 -7.86 2.58
CA ASP A 4 0.11 -9.03 3.35
C ASP A 4 1.64 -9.00 3.46
N ARG A 5 2.14 -8.50 4.60
CA ARG A 5 3.57 -8.38 4.90
C ARG A 5 4.30 -9.73 4.81
N PRO A 6 3.84 -10.80 5.49
CA PRO A 6 4.48 -12.11 5.40
C PRO A 6 4.62 -12.64 3.97
N LYS A 7 3.62 -12.42 3.12
CA LYS A 7 3.66 -12.90 1.73
C LYS A 7 4.29 -11.93 0.75
N GLY A 8 4.55 -10.70 1.17
CA GLY A 8 5.04 -9.63 0.31
C GLY A 8 4.06 -9.28 -0.81
N LYS A 9 2.74 -9.31 -0.54
CA LYS A 9 1.71 -9.20 -1.58
C LYS A 9 0.69 -8.11 -1.29
N ILE A 10 0.38 -7.32 -2.32
CA ILE A 10 -0.78 -6.45 -2.32
C ILE A 10 -2.03 -7.33 -2.43
N ILE A 11 -2.94 -7.16 -1.47
CA ILE A 11 -4.24 -7.87 -1.45
C ILE A 11 -5.29 -7.04 -2.19
N ASN A 12 -5.31 -5.73 -1.95
CA ASN A 12 -6.27 -4.83 -2.57
C ASN A 12 -5.73 -3.40 -2.70
N ILE A 13 -6.07 -2.74 -3.81
CA ILE A 13 -5.82 -1.31 -4.04
C ILE A 13 -7.16 -0.63 -4.31
N THR A 14 -7.37 0.53 -3.69
CA THR A 14 -8.54 1.36 -3.95
C THR A 14 -8.05 2.79 -4.10
N SER A 15 -8.39 3.39 -5.24
CA SER A 15 -8.02 4.77 -5.57
C SER A 15 -9.11 5.74 -5.10
N PHE A 16 -8.69 6.94 -4.72
CA PHE A 16 -9.54 8.04 -4.29
C PHE A 16 -9.09 9.29 -5.03
N ASN A 17 -9.98 10.26 -5.22
CA ASN A 17 -9.58 11.57 -5.70
C ASN A 17 -8.90 12.36 -4.56
N ASP A 18 -8.12 13.38 -4.90
CA ASP A 18 -7.42 14.22 -3.92
C ASP A 18 -8.37 14.86 -2.90
N ASN A 19 -9.60 15.19 -3.32
CA ASN A 19 -10.63 15.77 -2.46
C ASN A 19 -11.34 14.75 -1.56
N ASP A 20 -11.09 13.45 -1.74
CA ASP A 20 -11.75 12.36 -1.01
C ASP A 20 -10.96 11.91 0.24
N ARG A 21 -10.08 12.76 0.80
CA ARG A 21 -9.20 12.39 1.92
C ARG A 21 -9.95 11.76 3.11
N THR A 22 -11.00 12.42 3.59
CA THR A 22 -11.81 11.91 4.71
C THR A 22 -12.47 10.58 4.39
N LYS A 23 -12.89 10.38 3.13
CA LYS A 23 -13.48 9.12 2.66
C LYS A 23 -12.44 8.01 2.65
N ALA A 24 -11.21 8.30 2.23
CA ALA A 24 -10.09 7.36 2.24
C ALA A 24 -9.71 6.95 3.68
N GLU A 25 -9.63 7.91 4.61
CA GLU A 25 -9.34 7.68 6.04
C GLU A 25 -10.42 6.81 6.70
N ASN A 26 -11.70 7.14 6.47
CA ASN A 26 -12.81 6.34 6.97
C ASN A 26 -12.80 4.92 6.39
N LYS A 27 -12.53 4.77 5.08
CA LYS A 27 -12.45 3.45 4.45
C LYS A 27 -11.29 2.63 5.01
N ARG A 28 -10.12 3.26 5.26
CA ARG A 28 -8.98 2.60 5.92
C ARG A 28 -9.39 2.07 7.29
N LEU A 29 -9.98 2.92 8.13
CA LEU A 29 -10.40 2.55 9.48
C LEU A 29 -11.39 1.38 9.48
N LEU A 30 -12.39 1.40 8.59
CA LEU A 30 -13.36 0.31 8.48
C LEU A 30 -12.68 -1.01 8.11
N ILE A 31 -11.70 -1.01 7.20
CA ILE A 31 -10.95 -2.22 6.84
C ILE A 31 -10.13 -2.71 8.04
N GLU A 32 -9.42 -1.82 8.74
CA GLU A 32 -8.62 -2.18 9.93
C GLU A 32 -9.50 -2.82 11.01
N LEU A 33 -10.69 -2.28 11.26
CA LEU A 33 -11.64 -2.84 12.23
C LEU A 33 -12.13 -4.24 11.82
N GLU A 34 -12.44 -4.45 10.55
CA GLU A 34 -12.87 -5.77 10.06
C GLU A 34 -11.73 -6.80 10.14
N LEU A 35 -10.51 -6.42 9.74
CA LEU A 35 -9.34 -7.28 9.87
C LEU A 35 -9.03 -7.63 11.33
N HIS A 36 -9.17 -6.67 12.24
CA HIS A 36 -8.99 -6.88 13.67
C HIS A 36 -10.01 -7.88 14.23
N LYS A 37 -11.30 -7.74 13.88
CA LYS A 37 -12.34 -8.71 14.28
C LYS A 37 -12.02 -10.13 13.82
N LEU A 38 -11.45 -10.27 12.63
CA LEU A 38 -11.08 -11.55 12.02
C LEU A 38 -9.70 -12.08 12.48
N HIS A 39 -8.99 -11.36 13.35
CA HIS A 39 -7.62 -11.68 13.78
C HIS A 39 -6.63 -11.82 12.60
N ILE A 40 -6.83 -11.02 11.55
CA ILE A 40 -5.99 -11.04 10.35
C ILE A 40 -4.94 -9.92 10.46
N GLY A 41 -3.66 -10.30 10.56
CA GLY A 41 -2.53 -9.37 10.59
C GLY A 41 -2.12 -8.86 9.21
N ARG A 42 -2.90 -7.95 8.63
CA ARG A 42 -2.56 -7.25 7.37
C ARG A 42 -2.29 -5.77 7.60
N GLU A 43 -1.42 -5.21 6.77
CA GLU A 43 -1.08 -3.78 6.77
C GLU A 43 -2.09 -3.03 5.89
N VAL A 44 -2.74 -1.99 6.42
CA VAL A 44 -3.63 -1.11 5.66
C VAL A 44 -3.02 0.28 5.65
N VAL A 45 -2.72 0.82 4.48
CA VAL A 45 -2.06 2.12 4.33
C VAL A 45 -2.78 3.00 3.32
N LEU A 46 -2.72 4.31 3.57
CA LEU A 46 -3.06 5.33 2.58
C LEU A 46 -1.76 5.88 2.02
N LEU A 47 -1.67 5.91 0.70
CA LEU A 47 -0.53 6.43 -0.02
C LEU A 47 -1.04 7.55 -0.93
N GLU A 48 -0.30 8.64 -1.00
CA GLU A 48 -0.64 9.82 -1.79
C GLU A 48 0.49 10.06 -2.79
N ALA A 49 0.13 10.23 -4.06
CA ALA A 49 1.05 10.54 -5.13
C ALA A 49 0.28 11.19 -6.29
N THR A 50 0.97 12.01 -7.08
CA THR A 50 0.38 12.70 -8.24
C THR A 50 -0.12 11.73 -9.32
N ASN A 51 0.44 10.52 -9.40
CA ASN A 51 0.01 9.43 -10.27
C ASN A 51 0.61 8.09 -9.80
N GLU A 52 0.20 7.00 -10.46
CA GLU A 52 0.67 5.65 -10.12
C GLU A 52 2.17 5.44 -10.36
N ASP A 53 2.76 6.03 -11.40
CA ASP A 53 4.20 5.90 -11.65
C ASP A 53 5.03 6.53 -10.52
N ALA A 54 4.61 7.71 -10.05
CA ALA A 54 5.21 8.37 -8.90
C ALA A 54 5.05 7.52 -7.63
N LEU A 55 3.88 6.89 -7.45
CA LEU A 55 3.60 5.99 -6.34
C LEU A 55 4.57 4.80 -6.33
N ARG A 56 4.73 4.12 -7.47
CA ARG A 56 5.61 2.95 -7.62
C ARG A 56 7.06 3.29 -7.32
N ARG A 57 7.53 4.44 -7.82
CA ARG A 57 8.91 4.91 -7.59
C ARG A 57 9.21 5.26 -6.14
N THR A 58 8.25 5.86 -5.43
CA THR A 58 8.43 6.36 -4.06
C THR A 58 8.12 5.31 -2.99
N HIS A 59 7.29 4.31 -3.32
CA HIS A 59 6.83 3.28 -2.39
C HIS A 59 7.21 1.86 -2.85
N ARG A 60 8.45 1.71 -3.36
CA ARG A 60 8.97 0.46 -3.96
C ARG A 60 8.75 -0.78 -3.12
N ARG A 61 8.82 -0.67 -1.78
CA ARG A 61 8.57 -1.77 -0.82
C ARG A 61 7.28 -2.56 -1.11
N TYR A 62 6.24 -1.91 -1.64
CA TYR A 62 4.97 -2.58 -1.92
C TYR A 62 4.85 -3.12 -3.35
N PHE A 63 5.66 -2.61 -4.29
CA PHE A 63 5.53 -2.88 -5.73
C PHE A 63 6.68 -3.70 -6.31
N GLU A 64 7.82 -3.72 -5.63
CA GLU A 64 9.03 -4.40 -6.04
C GLU A 64 9.33 -5.56 -5.10
N ASN A 65 9.79 -6.68 -5.65
CA ASN A 65 10.31 -7.79 -4.86
C ASN A 65 11.78 -7.55 -4.47
N ALA A 66 12.29 -8.33 -3.51
CA ALA A 66 13.66 -8.17 -3.01
C ALA A 66 14.74 -8.20 -4.11
N SER A 67 14.52 -8.97 -5.18
CA SER A 67 15.40 -9.03 -6.35
C SER A 67 15.39 -7.74 -7.20
N GLN A 68 14.28 -7.01 -7.25
CA GLN A 68 14.15 -5.75 -7.98
C GLN A 68 14.76 -4.57 -7.20
N ILE A 69 14.58 -4.57 -5.87
CA ILE A 69 15.14 -3.54 -5.00
C ILE A 69 16.68 -3.56 -5.05
N GLY A 70 17.29 -4.75 -5.04
CA GLY A 70 18.75 -4.93 -5.07
C GLY A 70 19.47 -4.44 -6.34
N GLN A 71 18.78 -4.45 -7.49
CA GLN A 71 19.37 -3.95 -8.75
C GLN A 71 19.45 -2.42 -8.76
N SER A 72 18.47 -1.74 -8.16
CA SER A 72 18.39 -0.27 -8.16
C SER A 72 19.45 0.44 -7.30
N VAL A 73 20.16 -0.29 -6.45
CA VAL A 73 21.25 0.22 -5.58
C VAL A 73 22.63 0.03 -6.19
N SER A 74 22.75 -0.70 -7.30
CA SER A 74 24.03 -1.02 -7.95
C SER A 74 24.36 -0.12 -9.15
N GLU A 75 23.49 0.85 -9.47
CA GLU A 75 23.67 1.83 -10.56
C GLU A 75 23.82 3.28 -10.05
N SER A 76 24.26 3.47 -8.79
CA SER A 76 24.52 4.80 -8.20
C SER A 76 26.00 5.08 -7.99
#